data_AF-A0A5M8PPA1-F1
#
_entry.id   AF-A0A5M8PPA1-F1
#
_cell.length_a   1.000
_cell.length_b   1.000
_cell.length_c   1.000
_cell.angle_alpha   90.00
_cell.angle_beta   90.00
_cell.angle_gamma   90.00
#
_symmetry.space_group_name_H-M   'P 1'
#
loop_
_entity.id
_entity.type
_entity.pdbx_description
1 polymer ?
#
loop_
_entity_poly.entity_id
_entity_poly.type
_entity_poly.pdbx_seq_one_letter_code
_entity_poly.pdbx_strand_id
1 'polypeptide(L)'
;MLRNVHSQRTEKHNYNGTHPGTNPASTPRPTSQTKAPSVANSTPGTPTIPTASPPPPLNAELQKAPPKCAVQPISLPLLTSSNPPKTTIQQLGLFATADIPPGDVVLTESSLLTANNRHLHPLCDACSRDLPPLTPSSHPYACPSCPDTVFCSAPCLSLAQTHYHPAICGKDIDAIGKDTAAPDAVNALYLLLLFRAVALAETQATHPLDLRETKYLWGDFVHPDRGYLHSASAAASPLSVARHLPFSFRFNVLAPLHVLEKMDVDVFAPTALRRYDG
;
A
#
# COMPACT_ATOMS: atom_id res chain seq x y z
N MET A 1 36.06 -6.38 -46.06
CA MET A 1 36.50 -4.97 -46.00
C MET A 1 36.01 -4.41 -44.66
N LEU A 2 36.64 -4.64 -43.51
CA LEU A 2 37.92 -4.08 -43.02
C LEU A 2 38.10 -2.59 -43.33
N ARG A 3 37.76 -1.73 -42.36
CA ARG A 3 38.51 -0.51 -42.04
C ARG A 3 38.46 -0.25 -40.53
N ASN A 4 39.60 -0.50 -39.91
CA ASN A 4 40.05 0.07 -38.65
C ASN A 4 40.18 1.60 -38.77
N VAL A 5 39.90 2.30 -37.66
CA VAL A 5 40.63 3.53 -37.30
C VAL A 5 41.03 3.42 -35.82
N HIS A 6 42.34 3.42 -35.59
CA HIS A 6 43.01 3.59 -34.30
C HIS A 6 43.03 5.07 -33.88
N SER A 7 43.02 5.34 -32.57
CA SER A 7 44.05 6.12 -31.82
C SER A 7 43.44 6.60 -30.49
N GLN A 8 43.69 5.90 -29.38
CA GLN A 8 44.63 6.25 -28.30
C GLN A 8 44.48 7.66 -27.68
N ARG A 9 44.10 7.74 -26.40
CA ARG A 9 45.00 8.21 -25.34
C ARG A 9 44.54 7.80 -23.93
N THR A 10 45.53 7.35 -23.18
CA THR A 10 45.60 6.92 -21.78
C THR A 10 45.51 8.08 -20.80
N GLU A 11 44.95 7.86 -19.61
CA GLU A 11 45.60 8.27 -18.35
C GLU A 11 45.07 7.48 -17.16
N LYS A 12 46.00 6.78 -16.49
CA LYS A 12 45.84 6.10 -15.21
C LYS A 12 46.28 7.07 -14.13
N HIS A 13 45.56 7.17 -13.01
CA HIS A 13 46.14 7.67 -11.75
C HIS A 13 45.98 6.62 -10.66
N ASN A 14 47.12 5.99 -10.38
CA ASN A 14 47.42 5.23 -9.17
C ASN A 14 47.69 6.23 -8.04
N TYR A 15 47.17 5.99 -6.85
CA TYR A 15 47.76 6.52 -5.63
C TYR A 15 47.80 5.42 -4.57
N ASN A 16 49.00 4.89 -4.36
CA ASN A 16 49.38 4.04 -3.23
C ASN A 16 50.33 4.88 -2.38
N GLY A 17 50.06 5.00 -1.08
CA GLY A 17 50.92 5.71 -0.13
C GLY A 17 50.73 5.15 1.27
N THR A 18 51.77 4.48 1.74
CA THR A 18 51.91 3.71 2.99
C THR A 18 52.02 4.56 4.27
N HIS A 19 51.63 3.93 5.39
CA HIS A 19 51.69 4.36 6.81
C HIS A 19 53.05 4.93 7.29
N PRO A 20 53.04 5.67 8.42
CA PRO A 20 53.43 5.04 9.70
C PRO A 20 52.48 5.37 10.87
N GLY A 21 52.47 4.49 11.87
CA GLY A 21 51.53 4.49 13.00
C GLY A 21 51.84 5.45 14.14
N THR A 22 50.88 5.57 15.05
CA THR A 22 51.06 5.71 16.51
C THR A 22 49.67 5.62 17.16
N ASN A 23 49.53 4.66 18.08
CA ASN A 23 48.39 4.50 19.00
C ASN A 23 48.48 5.59 20.09
N PRO A 24 47.34 6.05 20.64
CA PRO A 24 47.17 5.83 22.07
C PRO A 24 45.72 5.54 22.55
N ALA A 25 45.67 4.65 23.54
CA ALA A 25 44.83 4.69 24.73
C ALA A 25 43.30 4.68 24.55
N SER A 26 42.76 3.47 24.43
CA SER A 26 41.43 3.09 24.89
C SER A 26 41.27 3.32 26.40
N THR A 27 40.41 4.26 26.78
CA THR A 27 39.94 4.47 28.15
C THR A 27 38.66 3.65 28.41
N PRO A 28 38.54 2.95 29.54
CA PRO A 28 37.38 2.11 29.84
C PRO A 28 36.19 2.95 30.34
N ARG A 29 35.01 2.65 29.77
CA ARG A 29 33.70 3.19 30.19
C ARG A 29 33.27 2.52 31.50
N PRO A 30 32.92 3.25 32.57
CA PRO A 30 32.51 2.65 33.83
C PRO A 30 31.11 2.04 33.72
N THR A 31 31.02 0.75 34.04
CA THR A 31 29.80 0.00 34.30
C THR A 31 29.13 0.49 35.58
N SER A 32 28.00 1.19 35.46
CA SER A 32 27.08 1.41 36.58
C SER A 32 25.95 0.38 36.49
N GLN A 33 26.09 -0.67 37.29
CA GLN A 33 24.98 -1.57 37.64
C GLN A 33 24.02 -0.79 38.53
N THR A 34 22.85 -0.42 38.01
CA THR A 34 21.73 0.05 38.84
C THR A 34 20.77 -1.11 39.05
N LYS A 35 20.68 -1.52 40.32
CA LYS A 35 19.81 -2.59 40.83
C LYS A 35 18.35 -2.11 40.77
N ALA A 36 17.54 -2.71 39.90
CA ALA A 36 16.10 -2.45 39.84
C ALA A 36 15.40 -3.05 41.09
N PRO A 37 14.48 -2.32 41.76
CA PRO A 37 13.68 -2.88 42.83
C PRO A 37 12.54 -3.74 42.27
N SER A 38 12.38 -4.91 42.88
CA SER A 38 11.25 -5.84 42.74
C SER A 38 9.94 -5.13 43.08
N VAL A 39 8.99 -5.12 42.14
CA VAL A 39 7.59 -4.72 42.39
C VAL A 39 6.69 -5.86 41.94
N ALA A 40 5.78 -6.21 42.84
CA ALA A 40 4.93 -7.39 42.87
C ALA A 40 4.04 -7.59 41.64
N ASN A 41 3.91 -8.87 41.24
CA ASN A 41 2.88 -9.36 40.33
C ASN A 41 1.49 -9.01 40.84
N SER A 42 0.80 -8.10 40.13
CA SER A 42 -0.65 -8.00 40.16
C SER A 42 -1.18 -8.59 38.86
N THR A 43 -2.00 -9.63 38.99
CA THR A 43 -2.66 -10.32 37.89
C THR A 43 -3.49 -9.30 37.08
N PRO A 44 -3.35 -9.20 35.75
CA PRO A 44 -4.25 -8.39 34.96
C PRO A 44 -5.62 -9.05 34.97
N GLY A 45 -6.64 -8.33 35.47
CA GLY A 45 -8.02 -8.75 35.38
C GLY A 45 -8.44 -8.95 33.93
N THR A 46 -9.12 -10.06 33.66
CA THR A 46 -9.71 -10.36 32.36
C THR A 46 -10.63 -9.20 31.94
N PRO A 47 -10.36 -8.52 30.81
CA PRO A 47 -11.26 -7.46 30.35
C PRO A 47 -12.60 -8.08 29.95
N THR A 48 -13.66 -7.69 30.65
CA THR A 48 -15.03 -8.02 30.30
C THR A 48 -15.40 -7.35 28.99
N ILE A 49 -15.57 -8.16 27.94
CA ILE A 49 -15.97 -7.73 26.61
C ILE A 49 -17.46 -7.33 26.65
N PRO A 50 -17.84 -6.09 26.29
CA PRO A 50 -19.24 -5.69 26.16
C PRO A 50 -19.88 -6.43 24.98
N THR A 51 -20.97 -7.16 25.26
CA THR A 51 -21.79 -7.89 24.29
C THR A 51 -22.68 -6.93 23.48
N ALA A 52 -22.08 -6.20 22.54
CA ALA A 52 -22.85 -5.68 21.41
C ALA A 52 -22.66 -6.65 20.24
N SER A 53 -23.73 -7.36 19.88
CA SER A 53 -23.69 -8.33 18.78
C SER A 53 -23.37 -7.61 17.47
N PRO A 54 -22.34 -8.06 16.73
CA PRO A 54 -21.97 -7.50 15.44
C PRO A 54 -23.09 -7.71 14.41
N PRO A 55 -23.20 -6.84 13.37
CA PRO A 55 -24.18 -7.05 12.32
C PRO A 55 -23.94 -8.43 11.66
N PRO A 56 -24.96 -9.30 11.58
CA PRO A 56 -24.86 -10.67 11.05
C PRO A 56 -24.10 -10.85 9.72
N PRO A 57 -24.19 -9.94 8.71
CA PRO A 57 -23.54 -10.18 7.43
C PRO A 57 -22.01 -10.13 7.45
N LEU A 58 -21.39 -9.30 8.31
CA LEU A 58 -19.92 -9.13 8.27
C LEU A 58 -19.18 -10.34 8.84
N ASN A 59 -19.70 -10.94 9.91
CA ASN A 59 -19.13 -12.19 10.44
C ASN A 59 -19.39 -13.38 9.50
N ALA A 60 -20.52 -13.40 8.79
CA ALA A 60 -20.76 -14.42 7.77
C ALA A 60 -19.74 -14.33 6.62
N GLU A 61 -19.38 -13.11 6.18
CA GLU A 61 -18.30 -12.92 5.22
C GLU A 61 -16.93 -13.28 5.80
N LEU A 62 -16.64 -12.90 7.04
CA LEU A 62 -15.37 -13.21 7.71
C LEU A 62 -15.18 -14.73 7.86
N GLN A 63 -16.23 -15.50 8.14
CA GLN A 63 -16.14 -16.97 8.25
C GLN A 63 -15.63 -17.64 6.97
N LYS A 64 -15.63 -16.96 5.81
CA LYS A 64 -15.08 -17.48 4.55
C LYS A 64 -13.55 -17.44 4.46
N ALA A 65 -12.86 -16.66 5.31
CA ALA A 65 -11.41 -16.46 5.22
C ALA A 65 -10.67 -16.89 6.50
N PRO A 66 -11.00 -16.35 7.70
CA PRO A 66 -10.46 -16.88 8.95
C PRO A 66 -11.50 -17.52 9.90
N PRO A 67 -11.39 -18.83 10.24
CA PRO A 67 -12.35 -19.50 11.12
C PRO A 67 -12.18 -19.16 12.61
N LYS A 68 -11.03 -18.60 13.02
CA LYS A 68 -10.67 -18.33 14.43
C LYS A 68 -10.89 -16.87 14.85
N CYS A 69 -11.62 -16.08 14.05
CA CYS A 69 -11.85 -14.68 14.36
C CYS A 69 -13.32 -14.27 14.22
N ALA A 70 -13.70 -13.27 14.99
CA ALA A 70 -14.98 -12.59 14.88
C ALA A 70 -14.79 -11.08 14.89
N VAL A 71 -15.54 -10.37 14.06
CA VAL A 71 -15.69 -8.93 14.16
C VAL A 71 -16.60 -8.61 15.33
N GLN A 72 -16.19 -7.70 16.21
CA GLN A 72 -17.01 -7.18 17.30
C GLN A 72 -16.86 -5.65 17.42
N PRO A 73 -17.91 -4.93 17.84
CA PRO A 73 -17.77 -3.53 18.19
C PRO A 73 -16.92 -3.36 19.45
N ILE A 74 -16.05 -2.35 19.46
CA ILE A 74 -15.22 -1.95 20.58
C ILE A 74 -15.37 -0.45 20.82
N SER A 75 -15.52 -0.07 22.09
CA SER A 75 -15.55 1.32 22.50
C SER A 75 -14.13 1.79 22.76
N LEU A 76 -13.61 2.68 21.91
CA LEU A 76 -12.26 3.24 22.04
C LEU A 76 -12.32 4.73 22.42
N PRO A 77 -11.38 5.24 23.24
CA PRO A 77 -11.34 6.65 23.58
C PRO A 77 -11.19 7.50 22.32
N LEU A 78 -11.97 8.58 22.23
CA LEU A 78 -11.84 9.53 21.13
C LEU A 78 -10.52 10.29 21.28
N LEU A 79 -9.57 10.04 20.36
CA LEU A 79 -8.21 10.58 20.40
C LEU A 79 -8.13 12.11 20.25
N THR A 80 -9.23 12.77 19.88
CA THR A 80 -9.33 14.24 19.77
C THR A 80 -9.80 14.92 21.07
N SER A 81 -10.11 14.14 22.12
CA SER A 81 -10.55 14.68 23.41
C SER A 81 -9.38 14.98 24.35
N SER A 82 -9.57 15.97 25.23
CA SER A 82 -8.62 16.35 26.29
C SER A 82 -8.14 15.14 27.09
N ASN A 83 -6.92 15.15 27.65
CA ASN A 83 -6.49 14.16 28.63
C ASN A 83 -7.03 14.50 30.04
N PRO A 84 -7.73 13.58 30.74
CA PRO A 84 -8.16 12.25 30.32
C PRO A 84 -9.37 12.29 29.36
N PRO A 85 -9.46 11.35 28.40
CA PRO A 85 -10.49 11.34 27.37
C PRO A 85 -11.89 11.24 27.99
N LYS A 86 -12.76 12.19 27.64
CA LYS A 86 -14.12 12.30 28.19
C LYS A 86 -15.18 11.58 27.35
N THR A 87 -14.82 11.18 26.12
CA THR A 87 -15.74 10.60 25.14
C THR A 87 -15.14 9.36 24.50
N THR A 88 -15.97 8.37 24.22
CA THR A 88 -15.61 7.15 23.49
C THR A 88 -16.34 7.09 22.14
N ILE A 89 -15.77 6.37 21.19
CA ILE A 89 -16.34 6.10 19.87
C ILE A 89 -16.38 4.58 19.64
N GLN A 90 -17.46 4.11 19.02
CA GLN A 90 -17.59 2.71 18.61
C GLN A 90 -16.79 2.48 17.32
N GLN A 91 -15.91 1.48 17.36
CA GLN A 91 -15.13 1.02 16.22
C GLN A 91 -15.33 -0.49 16.06
N LEU A 92 -15.00 -1.03 14.89
CA LEU A 92 -14.98 -2.48 14.68
C LEU A 92 -13.59 -3.02 14.99
N GLY A 93 -13.51 -4.08 15.79
CA GLY A 93 -12.28 -4.82 16.06
C GLY A 93 -12.39 -6.27 15.58
N LEU A 94 -11.24 -6.89 15.33
CA LEU A 94 -11.13 -8.32 15.03
C LEU A 94 -10.63 -9.05 16.28
N PHE A 95 -11.41 -10.03 16.76
CA PHE A 95 -11.15 -10.74 18.02
C PHE A 95 -10.95 -12.23 17.76
N ALA A 96 -9.97 -12.84 18.42
CA ALA A 96 -9.78 -14.28 18.41
C ALA A 96 -10.96 -14.98 19.12
N THR A 97 -11.51 -16.01 18.50
CA THR A 97 -12.58 -16.85 19.08
C THR A 97 -12.06 -18.16 19.65
N ALA A 98 -10.77 -18.45 19.45
CA ALA A 98 -10.05 -19.61 19.94
C ALA A 98 -8.55 -19.27 20.06
N ASP A 99 -7.79 -20.14 20.73
CA ASP A 99 -6.34 -19.98 20.85
C ASP A 99 -5.66 -20.05 19.46
N ILE A 100 -4.75 -19.10 19.23
CA ILE A 100 -3.95 -18.99 18.00
C ILE A 100 -2.49 -19.29 18.39
N PRO A 101 -1.96 -20.49 18.09
CA PRO A 101 -0.58 -20.82 18.39
C PRO A 101 0.39 -19.99 17.54
N PRO A 102 1.65 -19.83 17.99
CA PRO A 102 2.67 -19.12 17.22
C PRO A 102 2.85 -19.74 15.83
N GLY A 103 2.81 -18.89 14.79
CA GLY A 103 2.97 -19.31 13.40
C GLY A 103 1.68 -19.68 12.67
N ASP A 104 0.53 -19.74 13.35
CA ASP A 104 -0.75 -19.95 12.68
C ASP A 104 -1.13 -18.74 11.80
N VAL A 105 -1.57 -19.03 10.57
CA VAL A 105 -2.08 -18.01 9.66
C VAL A 105 -3.48 -17.61 10.12
N VAL A 106 -3.60 -16.37 10.62
CA VAL A 106 -4.87 -15.84 11.13
C VAL A 106 -5.81 -15.41 10.03
N LEU A 107 -5.32 -14.83 8.93
CA LEU A 107 -6.09 -14.35 7.79
C LEU A 107 -5.24 -14.46 6.53
N THR A 108 -5.85 -14.90 5.43
CA THR A 108 -5.25 -14.79 4.09
C THR A 108 -6.17 -13.97 3.21
N GLU A 109 -5.63 -12.90 2.62
CA GLU A 109 -6.34 -12.04 1.70
C GLU A 109 -5.57 -11.94 0.38
N SER A 110 -6.31 -11.85 -0.72
CA SER A 110 -5.75 -11.48 -2.02
C SER A 110 -6.39 -10.15 -2.43
N SER A 111 -5.59 -9.09 -2.47
CA SER A 111 -6.03 -7.78 -2.95
C SER A 111 -5.74 -7.66 -4.44
N LEU A 112 -6.76 -7.28 -5.21
CA LEU A 112 -6.61 -6.91 -6.63
C LEU A 112 -6.35 -5.42 -6.81
N LEU A 113 -6.66 -4.61 -5.79
CA LEU A 113 -6.28 -3.21 -5.73
C LEU A 113 -4.83 -3.11 -5.24
N THR A 114 -3.91 -3.58 -6.08
CA THR A 114 -2.46 -3.50 -5.85
C THR A 114 -1.78 -2.87 -7.05
N ALA A 115 -0.68 -2.18 -6.78
CA ALA A 115 0.15 -1.54 -7.79
C ALA A 115 1.63 -1.70 -7.43
N ASN A 116 2.47 -1.73 -8.44
CA ASN A 116 3.91 -1.65 -8.31
C ASN A 116 4.47 -0.75 -9.42
N ASN A 117 5.46 0.07 -9.08
CA ASN A 117 6.08 1.00 -10.02
C ASN A 117 7.48 0.54 -10.50
N ARG A 118 7.88 -0.69 -10.18
CA ARG A 118 9.17 -1.26 -10.61
C ARG A 118 8.97 -2.03 -11.91
N HIS A 119 9.50 -1.51 -13.01
CA HIS A 119 9.27 -2.10 -14.34
C HIS A 119 9.90 -3.49 -14.51
N LEU A 120 11.03 -3.74 -13.86
CA LEU A 120 11.85 -4.93 -14.10
C LEU A 120 11.79 -5.99 -12.97
N HIS A 121 10.88 -5.83 -12.01
CA HIS A 121 10.73 -6.82 -10.95
C HIS A 121 9.75 -7.92 -11.40
N PRO A 122 10.08 -9.22 -11.25
CA PRO A 122 9.21 -10.31 -11.70
C PRO A 122 8.04 -10.49 -10.71
N LEU A 123 7.07 -9.59 -10.75
CA LEU A 123 5.90 -9.60 -9.88
C LEU A 123 4.65 -10.06 -10.63
N CYS A 124 3.79 -10.78 -9.94
CA CYS A 124 2.45 -11.09 -10.39
C CYS A 124 1.65 -9.80 -10.57
N ASP A 125 1.04 -9.59 -11.73
CA ASP A 125 0.24 -8.38 -11.99
C ASP A 125 -0.98 -8.26 -11.07
N ALA A 126 -1.57 -9.39 -10.66
CA ALA A 126 -2.77 -9.39 -9.83
C ALA A 126 -2.51 -9.12 -8.33
N CYS A 127 -1.45 -9.71 -7.77
CA CYS A 127 -1.22 -9.73 -6.32
C CYS A 127 0.13 -9.16 -5.88
N SER A 128 0.97 -8.73 -6.83
CA SER A 128 2.29 -8.16 -6.60
C SER A 128 3.27 -9.04 -5.79
N ARG A 129 3.02 -10.35 -5.68
CA ARG A 129 3.99 -11.32 -5.16
C ARG A 129 5.00 -11.70 -6.22
N ASP A 130 6.18 -12.14 -5.80
CA ASP A 130 7.20 -12.68 -6.70
C ASP A 130 6.63 -13.81 -7.55
N LEU A 131 6.93 -13.75 -8.85
CA LEU A 131 6.64 -14.84 -9.77
C LEU A 131 7.52 -16.03 -9.42
N PRO A 132 6.98 -17.26 -9.57
CA PRO A 132 7.80 -18.46 -9.41
C PRO A 132 8.96 -18.45 -10.42
N PRO A 133 10.12 -19.03 -10.07
CA PRO A 133 11.23 -19.18 -11.00
C PRO A 133 10.78 -19.91 -12.27
N LEU A 134 11.35 -19.53 -13.41
CA LEU A 134 11.13 -20.25 -14.66
C LEU A 134 11.79 -21.62 -14.56
N THR A 135 10.99 -22.67 -14.46
CA THR A 135 11.47 -24.05 -14.53
C THR A 135 10.77 -24.77 -15.68
N PRO A 136 11.31 -25.88 -16.22
CA PRO A 136 10.66 -26.65 -17.28
C PRO A 136 9.25 -27.17 -16.90
N SER A 137 8.93 -27.21 -15.60
CA SER A 137 7.65 -27.66 -15.07
C SER A 137 6.78 -26.53 -14.50
N SER A 138 7.29 -25.31 -14.37
CA SER A 138 6.54 -24.16 -13.87
C SER A 138 6.74 -22.94 -14.77
N HIS A 139 5.70 -22.63 -15.53
CA HIS A 139 5.61 -21.38 -16.28
C HIS A 139 4.65 -20.44 -15.57
N PRO A 140 4.96 -19.14 -15.47
CA PRO A 140 3.99 -18.16 -15.02
C PRO A 140 2.77 -18.21 -15.94
N TYR A 141 1.60 -17.98 -15.38
CA TYR A 141 0.36 -17.95 -16.14
C TYR A 141 0.33 -16.65 -16.92
N ALA A 142 0.37 -16.71 -18.24
CA ALA A 142 0.33 -15.53 -19.10
C ALA A 142 -1.11 -15.22 -19.53
N CYS A 143 -1.37 -13.95 -19.84
CA CYS A 143 -2.57 -13.59 -20.58
C CYS A 143 -2.49 -14.20 -22.00
N PRO A 144 -3.57 -14.83 -22.52
CA PRO A 144 -3.57 -15.35 -23.89
C PRO A 144 -3.62 -14.25 -24.95
N SER A 145 -4.02 -13.03 -24.58
CA SER A 145 -4.29 -11.92 -25.50
C SER A 145 -3.23 -10.83 -25.49
N CYS A 146 -2.31 -10.82 -24.52
CA CYS A 146 -1.18 -9.89 -24.49
C CYS A 146 0.10 -10.58 -23.97
N PRO A 147 1.28 -10.23 -24.52
CA PRO A 147 2.54 -10.88 -24.15
C PRO A 147 3.13 -10.37 -22.82
N ASP A 148 2.69 -9.22 -22.33
CA ASP A 148 3.41 -8.46 -21.29
C ASP A 148 2.92 -8.74 -19.86
N THR A 149 1.79 -9.42 -19.69
CA THR A 149 1.17 -9.61 -18.38
C THR A 149 1.23 -11.07 -17.94
N VAL A 150 1.79 -11.27 -16.74
CA VAL A 150 2.04 -12.58 -16.14
C VAL A 150 1.53 -12.65 -14.70
N PHE A 151 1.10 -13.85 -14.31
CA PHE A 151 0.48 -14.14 -13.04
C PHE A 151 1.17 -15.33 -12.36
N CYS A 152 1.26 -15.30 -11.03
CA CYS A 152 1.91 -16.37 -10.26
C CYS A 152 1.10 -17.67 -10.21
N SER A 153 -0.20 -17.63 -10.54
CA SER A 153 -1.10 -18.78 -10.40
C SER A 153 -2.35 -18.65 -11.29
N ALA A 154 -3.00 -19.78 -11.61
CA ALA A 154 -4.28 -19.81 -12.33
C ALA A 154 -5.39 -18.98 -11.62
N PRO A 155 -5.52 -19.00 -10.28
CA PRO A 155 -6.44 -18.11 -9.57
C PRO A 155 -6.15 -16.63 -9.81
N CYS A 156 -4.88 -16.20 -9.80
CA CYS A 156 -4.52 -14.80 -10.08
C CYS A 156 -4.87 -14.40 -11.52
N LEU A 157 -4.61 -15.26 -12.51
CA LEU A 157 -5.04 -15.04 -13.89
C LEU A 157 -6.57 -14.91 -13.97
N SER A 158 -7.30 -15.84 -13.36
CA SER A 158 -8.76 -15.86 -13.39
C SER A 158 -9.37 -14.62 -12.73
N LEU A 159 -8.85 -14.22 -11.57
CA LEU A 159 -9.28 -13.00 -10.89
C LEU A 159 -8.99 -11.76 -11.73
N ALA A 160 -7.79 -11.65 -12.31
CA ALA A 160 -7.43 -10.52 -13.14
C ALA A 160 -8.36 -10.39 -14.36
N GLN A 161 -8.57 -11.50 -15.09
CA GLN A 161 -9.46 -11.55 -16.27
C GLN A 161 -10.91 -11.20 -15.93
N THR A 162 -11.37 -11.57 -14.74
CA THR A 162 -12.76 -11.31 -14.33
C THR A 162 -12.96 -9.88 -13.84
N HIS A 163 -11.94 -9.28 -13.21
CA HIS A 163 -12.15 -8.08 -12.41
C HIS A 163 -11.54 -6.80 -12.97
N TYR A 164 -10.42 -6.81 -13.69
CA TYR A 164 -9.81 -5.55 -14.17
C TYR A 164 -9.08 -5.66 -15.51
N HIS A 165 -8.49 -6.82 -15.82
CA HIS A 165 -7.57 -6.97 -16.94
C HIS A 165 -8.20 -6.66 -18.31
N PRO A 166 -9.48 -7.01 -18.60
CA PRO A 166 -10.12 -6.66 -19.87
C PRO A 166 -10.08 -5.15 -20.19
N ALA A 167 -10.18 -4.29 -19.18
CA ALA A 167 -10.15 -2.83 -19.38
C ALA A 167 -8.77 -2.31 -19.79
N ILE A 168 -7.69 -3.05 -19.49
CA ILE A 168 -6.29 -2.61 -19.68
C ILE A 168 -5.45 -3.54 -20.57
N CYS A 169 -6.01 -4.66 -21.03
CA CYS A 169 -5.32 -5.68 -21.79
C CYS A 169 -4.70 -5.11 -23.06
N GLY A 170 -3.38 -5.24 -23.22
CA GLY A 170 -2.64 -4.77 -24.40
C GLY A 170 -2.53 -3.25 -24.54
N LYS A 171 -2.95 -2.46 -23.54
CA LYS A 171 -2.97 -0.99 -23.61
C LYS A 171 -1.70 -0.32 -23.05
N ASP A 172 -0.75 -1.09 -22.50
CA ASP A 172 0.51 -0.57 -21.95
C ASP A 172 0.33 0.63 -21.00
N ILE A 173 -0.67 0.54 -20.12
CA ILE A 173 -1.01 1.59 -19.16
C ILE A 173 0.04 1.66 -18.05
N ASP A 174 0.59 0.51 -17.66
CA ASP A 174 1.55 0.42 -16.56
C ASP A 174 2.84 1.20 -16.82
N ALA A 175 3.23 1.39 -18.09
CA ALA A 175 4.41 2.18 -18.45
C ALA A 175 4.34 3.65 -17.99
N ILE A 176 3.15 4.20 -17.78
CA ILE A 176 2.95 5.62 -17.46
C ILE A 176 3.42 5.97 -16.04
N GLY A 177 3.38 5.00 -15.13
CA GLY A 177 3.79 5.15 -13.73
C GLY A 177 4.99 4.29 -13.31
N LYS A 178 5.57 3.51 -14.23
CA LYS A 178 6.74 2.67 -13.95
C LYS A 178 8.06 3.45 -14.07
N ASP A 179 9.07 3.04 -13.32
CA ASP A 179 10.45 3.56 -13.32
C ASP A 179 10.60 5.09 -13.11
N THR A 180 9.69 5.67 -12.34
CA THR A 180 9.81 7.06 -11.91
C THR A 180 10.97 7.28 -10.94
N ALA A 181 11.60 8.45 -11.02
CA ALA A 181 12.65 8.85 -10.09
C ALA A 181 12.18 8.81 -8.62
N ALA A 182 13.11 8.57 -7.69
CA ALA A 182 12.85 8.45 -6.26
C ALA A 182 11.89 9.51 -5.65
N PRO A 183 11.99 10.83 -5.95
CA PRO A 183 11.07 11.82 -5.39
C PRO A 183 9.61 11.64 -5.86
N ASP A 184 9.40 11.07 -7.03
CA ASP A 184 8.08 10.90 -7.64
C ASP A 184 7.50 9.49 -7.45
N ALA A 185 8.29 8.56 -6.91
CA ALA A 185 7.92 7.15 -6.78
C ALA A 185 6.60 6.94 -6.03
N VAL A 186 6.34 7.74 -4.99
CA VAL A 186 5.10 7.67 -4.20
C VAL A 186 3.90 8.15 -5.02
N ASN A 187 4.04 9.28 -5.73
CA ASN A 187 2.97 9.81 -6.58
C ASN A 187 2.64 8.86 -7.73
N ALA A 188 3.66 8.24 -8.32
CA ALA A 188 3.50 7.24 -9.36
C ALA A 188 2.78 5.98 -8.85
N LEU A 189 3.06 5.55 -7.61
CA LEU A 189 2.37 4.43 -7.01
C LEU A 189 0.88 4.74 -6.76
N TYR A 190 0.55 5.94 -6.26
CA TYR A 190 -0.84 6.37 -6.10
C TYR A 190 -1.58 6.44 -7.43
N LEU A 191 -0.92 6.97 -8.45
CA LEU A 191 -1.42 7.03 -9.81
C LEU A 191 -1.79 5.63 -10.32
N LEU A 192 -0.87 4.66 -10.22
CA LEU A 192 -1.11 3.28 -10.65
C LEU A 192 -2.22 2.59 -9.83
N LEU A 193 -2.30 2.87 -8.53
CA LEU A 193 -3.36 2.34 -7.67
C LEU A 193 -4.74 2.89 -8.06
N LEU A 194 -4.83 4.19 -8.34
CA LEU A 194 -6.04 4.83 -8.84
C LEU A 194 -6.48 4.19 -10.16
N PHE A 195 -5.55 3.94 -11.08
CA PHE A 195 -5.87 3.29 -12.36
C PHE A 195 -6.30 1.84 -12.21
N ARG A 196 -5.72 1.12 -11.24
CA ARG A 196 -6.22 -0.22 -10.91
C ARG A 196 -7.67 -0.15 -10.42
N ALA A 197 -8.05 0.85 -9.62
CA ALA A 197 -9.44 1.08 -9.24
C ALA A 197 -10.34 1.42 -10.44
N VAL A 198 -9.89 2.28 -11.36
CA VAL A 198 -10.66 2.62 -12.57
C VAL A 198 -10.83 1.37 -13.46
N ALA A 199 -9.79 0.55 -13.65
CA ALA A 199 -9.85 -0.68 -14.42
C ALA A 199 -10.81 -1.71 -13.78
N LEU A 200 -10.82 -1.80 -12.45
CA LEU A 200 -11.79 -2.59 -11.69
C LEU A 200 -13.21 -2.10 -11.94
N ALA A 201 -13.42 -0.78 -11.87
CA ALA A 201 -14.71 -0.13 -12.06
C ALA A 201 -15.26 -0.34 -13.49
N GLU A 202 -14.42 -0.14 -14.51
CA GLU A 202 -14.77 -0.33 -15.92
C GLU A 202 -15.16 -1.78 -16.22
N THR A 203 -14.34 -2.74 -15.78
CA THR A 203 -14.61 -4.16 -16.04
C THR A 203 -15.88 -4.63 -15.32
N GLN A 204 -16.14 -4.12 -14.11
CA GLN A 204 -17.32 -4.47 -13.30
C GLN A 204 -18.53 -3.57 -13.57
N ALA A 205 -18.42 -2.59 -14.47
CA ALA A 205 -19.44 -1.60 -14.80
C ALA A 205 -20.03 -0.85 -13.58
N THR A 206 -19.20 -0.59 -12.56
CA THR A 206 -19.63 0.03 -11.29
C THR A 206 -18.93 1.36 -11.05
N HIS A 207 -19.48 2.20 -10.17
CA HIS A 207 -18.79 3.42 -9.73
C HIS A 207 -17.50 3.04 -8.96
N PRO A 208 -16.35 3.73 -9.16
CA PRO A 208 -15.11 3.39 -8.46
C PRO A 208 -15.19 3.46 -6.93
N LEU A 209 -16.07 4.31 -6.38
CA LEU A 209 -16.34 4.38 -4.93
C LEU A 209 -17.32 3.30 -4.44
N ASP A 210 -17.96 2.56 -5.33
CA ASP A 210 -18.85 1.43 -4.99
C ASP A 210 -18.13 0.08 -5.10
N LEU A 211 -16.86 0.07 -5.53
CA LEU A 211 -16.02 -1.13 -5.55
C LEU A 211 -15.89 -1.71 -4.14
N ARG A 212 -15.82 -3.04 -4.03
CA ARG A 212 -15.70 -3.72 -2.73
C ARG A 212 -14.46 -3.25 -1.97
N GLU A 213 -13.39 -2.98 -2.70
CA GLU A 213 -12.08 -2.58 -2.21
C GLU A 213 -12.05 -1.15 -1.67
N THR A 214 -12.93 -0.26 -2.17
CA THR A 214 -12.87 1.18 -1.89
C THR A 214 -14.09 1.72 -1.14
N LYS A 215 -15.26 1.07 -1.24
CA LYS A 215 -16.53 1.57 -0.69
C LYS A 215 -16.59 1.73 0.83
N TYR A 216 -15.68 1.09 1.53
CA TYR A 216 -15.54 1.19 2.98
C TYR A 216 -14.33 2.02 3.41
N LEU A 217 -13.57 2.56 2.45
CA LEU A 217 -12.52 3.52 2.74
C LEU A 217 -13.17 4.83 3.16
N TRP A 218 -12.81 5.31 4.34
CA TRP A 218 -13.18 6.62 4.82
C TRP A 218 -11.90 7.36 5.17
N GLY A 219 -11.80 8.61 4.74
CA GLY A 219 -10.74 9.53 5.11
C GLY A 219 -11.25 10.52 6.15
N ASP A 220 -10.39 10.90 7.09
CA ASP A 220 -10.63 12.08 7.91
C ASP A 220 -10.32 13.31 7.07
N PHE A 221 -11.36 13.92 6.50
CA PHE A 221 -11.23 15.19 5.81
C PHE A 221 -11.10 16.27 6.88
N VAL A 222 -9.87 16.72 7.12
CA VAL A 222 -9.64 17.94 7.91
C VAL A 222 -10.30 19.09 7.16
N HIS A 223 -11.51 19.48 7.58
CA HIS A 223 -12.20 20.63 7.02
C HIS A 223 -11.39 21.90 7.33
N PRO A 224 -11.02 22.69 6.31
CA PRO A 224 -10.29 23.94 6.52
C PRO A 224 -11.09 24.96 7.36
N ASP A 225 -12.42 24.79 7.48
CA ASP A 225 -13.32 25.74 8.14
C ASP A 225 -13.38 25.65 9.68
N ARG A 226 -12.60 24.76 10.31
CA ARG A 226 -12.50 24.72 11.78
C ARG A 226 -11.13 25.16 12.28
N GLY A 227 -10.74 26.41 12.02
CA GLY A 227 -9.75 27.13 12.84
C GLY A 227 -8.34 26.55 12.97
N TYR A 228 -7.98 25.48 12.25
CA TYR A 228 -6.65 24.87 12.30
C TYR A 228 -5.61 25.59 11.43
N LEU A 229 -6.01 26.64 10.71
CA LEU A 229 -5.11 27.34 9.79
C LEU A 229 -4.17 28.37 10.43
N HIS A 230 -4.20 28.65 11.74
CA HIS A 230 -3.29 29.63 12.33
C HIS A 230 -2.85 29.29 13.76
N SER A 231 -2.05 28.24 13.92
CA SER A 231 -1.00 28.29 14.95
C SER A 231 0.17 27.40 14.56
N ALA A 232 1.03 27.93 13.68
CA ALA A 232 2.42 27.50 13.63
C ALA A 232 3.15 28.00 14.89
N SER A 233 2.69 27.55 16.07
CA SER A 233 3.52 27.53 17.26
C SER A 233 4.50 26.37 17.10
N ALA A 234 5.77 26.56 17.47
CA ALA A 234 6.78 25.50 17.49
C ALA A 234 6.41 24.29 18.39
N ALA A 235 5.29 24.37 19.12
CA ALA A 235 4.69 23.30 19.91
C ALA A 235 3.51 22.58 19.22
N ALA A 236 3.18 22.93 17.97
CA ALA A 236 2.10 22.30 17.23
C ALA A 236 2.42 20.82 16.96
N SER A 237 1.58 19.93 17.49
CA SER A 237 1.70 18.48 17.26
C SER A 237 1.72 18.20 15.75
N PRO A 238 2.55 17.27 15.22
CA PRO A 238 2.66 16.95 13.80
C PRO A 238 1.37 16.47 13.11
N LEU A 239 0.26 16.41 13.86
CA LEU A 239 -1.10 16.10 13.40
C LEU A 239 -1.97 17.34 13.11
N SER A 240 -1.48 18.56 13.40
CA SER A 240 -2.28 19.80 13.35
C SER A 240 -2.20 20.59 12.04
N VAL A 241 -1.38 20.17 11.09
CA VAL A 241 -1.31 20.79 9.75
C VAL A 241 -2.23 20.02 8.82
N ALA A 242 -3.19 20.71 8.19
CA ALA A 242 -4.01 20.15 7.13
C ALA A 242 -3.11 19.62 6.01
N ARG A 243 -2.87 18.30 5.99
CA ARG A 243 -2.07 17.64 4.97
C ARG A 243 -2.98 17.33 3.78
N HIS A 244 -3.18 18.31 2.91
CA HIS A 244 -3.61 18.00 1.55
C HIS A 244 -2.56 17.11 0.89
N LEU A 245 -2.99 16.13 0.08
CA LEU A 245 -2.02 15.41 -0.76
C LEU A 245 -1.26 16.43 -1.62
N PRO A 246 0.07 16.28 -1.77
CA PRO A 246 0.87 17.20 -2.58
C PRO A 246 0.37 17.21 -4.02
N PHE A 247 -0.08 18.38 -4.48
CA PHE A 247 -0.54 18.55 -5.84
C PHE A 247 0.66 18.63 -6.81
N SER A 248 0.53 17.94 -7.93
CA SER A 248 1.40 18.10 -9.09
C SER A 248 0.57 17.99 -10.35
N PHE A 249 0.82 18.90 -11.30
CA PHE A 249 0.12 18.88 -12.59
C PHE A 249 0.34 17.56 -13.34
N ARG A 250 1.55 16.98 -13.23
CA ARG A 250 1.89 15.68 -13.83
C ARG A 250 1.01 14.55 -13.29
N PHE A 251 0.96 14.34 -11.97
CA PHE A 251 0.30 13.15 -11.39
C PHE A 251 -1.19 13.35 -11.08
N ASN A 252 -1.68 14.59 -11.05
CA ASN A 252 -3.09 14.87 -10.73
C ASN A 252 -3.92 15.29 -11.96
N VAL A 253 -3.27 15.63 -13.08
CA VAL A 253 -3.97 16.07 -14.30
C VAL A 253 -3.47 15.29 -15.52
N LEU A 254 -2.21 15.45 -15.90
CA LEU A 254 -1.71 14.90 -17.17
C LEU A 254 -1.71 13.38 -17.22
N ALA A 255 -1.09 12.72 -16.24
CA ALA A 255 -0.98 11.27 -16.24
C ALA A 255 -2.34 10.57 -16.06
N PRO A 256 -3.26 11.06 -15.20
CA PRO A 256 -4.64 10.59 -15.17
C PRO A 256 -5.35 10.64 -16.51
N LEU A 257 -5.31 11.80 -17.20
CA LEU A 257 -5.94 11.95 -18.51
C LEU A 257 -5.32 11.00 -19.55
N HIS A 258 -3.99 10.86 -19.55
CA HIS A 258 -3.29 9.98 -20.48
C HIS A 258 -3.67 8.50 -20.29
N VAL A 259 -3.91 8.06 -19.04
CA VAL A 259 -4.40 6.69 -18.82
C VAL A 259 -5.84 6.51 -19.24
N LEU A 260 -6.72 7.46 -18.94
CA LEU A 260 -8.12 7.37 -19.37
C LEU A 260 -8.22 7.33 -20.91
N GLU A 261 -7.38 8.11 -21.60
CA GLU A 261 -7.23 8.05 -23.06
C GLU A 261 -6.78 6.66 -23.52
N LYS A 262 -5.73 6.08 -22.93
CA LYS A 262 -5.28 4.71 -23.25
C LYS A 262 -6.32 3.63 -22.92
N MET A 263 -7.19 3.88 -21.93
CA MET A 263 -8.30 3.00 -21.57
C MET A 263 -9.51 3.12 -22.50
N ASP A 264 -9.48 4.04 -23.48
CA ASP A 264 -10.61 4.39 -24.34
C ASP A 264 -11.82 4.95 -23.56
N VAL A 265 -11.56 5.62 -22.43
CA VAL A 265 -12.58 6.27 -21.60
C VAL A 265 -12.74 7.72 -22.04
N ASP A 266 -13.85 8.03 -22.71
CA ASP A 266 -14.23 9.41 -23.02
C ASP A 266 -14.83 10.10 -21.79
N VAL A 267 -13.99 10.86 -21.07
CA VAL A 267 -14.38 11.61 -19.87
C VAL A 267 -15.42 12.70 -20.13
N PHE A 268 -15.64 13.10 -21.39
CA PHE A 268 -16.63 14.12 -21.75
C PHE A 268 -17.96 13.51 -22.22
N ALA A 269 -18.02 12.19 -22.39
CA ALA A 269 -19.26 11.51 -22.73
C ALA A 269 -20.27 11.57 -21.57
N PRO A 270 -21.55 11.86 -21.82
CA PRO A 270 -22.59 11.87 -20.78
C PRO A 270 -22.70 10.56 -19.98
N THR A 271 -22.34 9.43 -20.61
CA THR A 271 -22.31 8.11 -19.98
C THR A 271 -21.16 7.94 -18.99
N ALA A 272 -19.99 8.53 -19.28
CA ALA A 272 -18.84 8.51 -18.39
C ALA A 272 -19.06 9.45 -17.20
N LEU A 273 -19.57 10.66 -17.43
CA LEU A 273 -19.93 11.59 -16.35
C LEU A 273 -20.87 10.95 -15.33
N ARG A 274 -21.90 10.22 -15.77
CA ARG A 274 -22.78 9.47 -14.85
C ARG A 274 -22.09 8.33 -14.10
N ARG A 275 -21.02 7.76 -14.65
CA ARG A 275 -20.27 6.65 -14.04
C ARG A 275 -19.24 7.14 -13.01
N TYR A 276 -18.75 8.37 -13.15
CA TYR A 276 -17.64 8.88 -12.34
C TYR A 276 -17.99 10.09 -11.45
N ASP A 277 -19.06 10.85 -11.74
CA ASP A 277 -19.49 12.05 -11.00
C ASP A 277 -20.76 11.83 -10.16
N GLY A 278 -21.08 10.57 -9.82
CA GLY A 278 -22.34 10.16 -9.17
C GLY A 278 -22.70 10.93 -7.90
#